data_AF-A0A7S7PUE0-F1
#
_entry.id   AF-A0A7S7PUE0-F1
#
_cell.length_a   1.000
_cell.length_b   1.000
_cell.length_c   1.000
_cell.angle_alpha   90.00
_cell.angle_beta   90.00
_cell.angle_gamma   90.00
#
_symmetry.space_group_name_H-M   'P 1'
#
loop_
_entity.id
_entity.type
_entity.pdbx_description
1 polymer ?
#
loop_
_entity_poly.entity_id
_entity_poly.type
_entity_poly.pdbx_seq_one_letter_code
_entity_poly.pdbx_strand_id
1 'polypeptide(L)'
;MRTAYELCLATASKQVPNGPDWIHEVKHDGYRTLIIRENERARLLSRSGTDRTKRYPWIAQAALKNRQKRFVIDGEAVILGVDGLSDFNALHSHKHDHESPALRVRHSRDGQ
;
A
#
# COMPACT_ATOMS: atom_id res chain seq x y z
N MET A 1 17.62 -2.10 -7.76
CA MET A 1 17.82 -0.86 -6.98
C MET A 1 17.11 -1.05 -5.65
N ARG A 2 17.85 -1.16 -4.53
CA ARG A 2 17.24 -1.34 -3.19
C ARG A 2 16.55 -0.04 -2.78
N THR A 3 15.30 -0.10 -2.33
CA THR A 3 14.69 1.01 -1.59
C THR A 3 15.46 1.21 -0.28
N ALA A 4 15.49 2.43 0.26
CA ALA A 4 16.08 2.71 1.58
C ALA A 4 15.30 2.07 2.75
N TYR A 5 14.19 1.40 2.45
CA TYR A 5 13.30 0.75 3.38
C TYR A 5 13.23 -0.74 3.05
N GLU A 6 13.46 -1.57 4.06
CA GLU A 6 13.25 -3.01 4.00
C GLU A 6 11.79 -3.32 4.32
N LEU A 7 11.19 -4.21 3.55
CA LEU A 7 9.79 -4.58 3.69
C LEU A 7 9.67 -5.81 4.58
N CYS A 8 8.88 -5.71 5.64
CA CYS A 8 8.51 -6.88 6.45
C CYS A 8 7.74 -7.89 5.59
N LEU A 9 8.18 -9.14 5.56
CA LEU A 9 7.52 -10.21 4.79
C LEU A 9 6.70 -11.08 5.73
N ALA A 10 5.47 -11.38 5.32
CA ALA A 10 4.63 -12.31 6.05
C ALA A 10 5.14 -13.74 5.88
N THR A 11 5.15 -14.51 6.98
CA THR A 11 5.39 -15.96 6.95
C THR A 11 4.08 -16.68 6.69
N ALA A 12 4.06 -17.60 5.73
CA ALA A 12 2.88 -18.41 5.45
C ALA A 12 2.57 -19.34 6.62
N SER A 13 1.29 -19.43 7.02
CA SER A 13 0.80 -20.30 8.08
C SER A 13 -0.49 -20.99 7.64
N LYS A 14 -0.74 -22.19 8.18
CA LYS A 14 -1.99 -22.93 7.95
C LYS A 14 -3.14 -22.43 8.85
N GLN A 15 -2.82 -21.74 9.93
CA GLN A 15 -3.79 -21.25 10.91
C GLN A 15 -3.53 -19.79 11.22
N VAL A 16 -4.61 -19.03 11.38
CA VAL A 16 -4.53 -17.62 11.79
C VAL A 16 -4.08 -17.58 13.26
N PRO A 17 -2.95 -16.94 13.59
CA PRO A 17 -2.51 -16.79 14.97
C PRO A 17 -3.55 -16.01 15.80
N ASN A 18 -3.68 -16.36 17.09
CA ASN A 18 -4.63 -15.75 18.01
C ASN A 18 -3.94 -15.32 19.32
N GLY A 19 -4.62 -14.50 20.11
CA GLY A 19 -4.11 -13.99 21.39
C GLY A 19 -3.99 -12.47 21.42
N PRO A 20 -3.68 -11.89 22.61
CA PRO A 20 -3.66 -10.45 22.82
C PRO A 20 -2.55 -9.71 22.06
N ASP A 21 -1.50 -10.44 21.63
CA ASP A 21 -0.37 -9.87 20.89
C ASP A 21 -0.63 -9.77 19.37
N TRP A 22 -1.78 -10.26 18.90
CA TRP A 22 -2.11 -10.31 17.49
C TRP A 22 -3.16 -9.28 17.10
N ILE A 23 -2.90 -8.59 15.99
CA ILE A 23 -3.87 -7.77 15.27
C ILE A 23 -4.10 -8.44 13.91
N HIS A 24 -5.37 -8.49 13.48
CA HIS A 24 -5.74 -9.06 12.19
C HIS A 24 -6.11 -7.96 11.22
N GLU A 25 -5.50 -8.00 10.03
CA GLU A 25 -5.85 -7.14 8.91
C GLU A 25 -6.36 -7.97 7.73
N VAL A 26 -7.28 -7.40 6.95
CA VAL A 26 -7.73 -8.01 5.71
C VAL A 26 -6.56 -8.06 4.73
N LYS A 27 -6.24 -9.26 4.25
CA LYS A 27 -5.28 -9.41 3.14
C LYS A 27 -5.97 -8.98 1.85
N HIS A 28 -5.58 -7.82 1.32
CA HIS A 28 -6.01 -7.38 0.00
C HIS A 28 -5.11 -7.95 -1.10
N ASP A 29 -5.70 -8.24 -2.25
CA ASP A 29 -4.98 -8.63 -3.46
C ASP A 29 -4.79 -7.41 -4.36
N GLY A 30 -3.59 -6.85 -4.33
CA GLY A 30 -3.24 -5.64 -5.07
C GLY A 30 -1.74 -5.55 -5.40
N TYR A 31 -1.23 -4.32 -5.47
CA TYR A 31 0.20 -4.07 -5.58
C TYR A 31 0.74 -3.43 -4.31
N ARG A 32 1.61 -4.15 -3.58
CA ARG A 32 2.35 -3.60 -2.44
C ARG A 32 3.14 -2.36 -2.85
N THR A 33 2.87 -1.27 -2.16
CA THR A 33 3.31 0.08 -2.51
C THR A 33 3.77 0.82 -1.27
N LEU A 34 5.00 1.31 -1.29
CA LEU A 34 5.52 2.27 -0.33
C LEU A 34 5.13 3.68 -0.78
N ILE A 35 4.50 4.44 0.11
CA ILE A 35 4.31 5.88 -0.05
C ILE A 35 5.38 6.59 0.77
N ILE A 36 6.17 7.40 0.10
CA ILE A 36 7.22 8.20 0.72
C ILE A 36 6.86 9.66 0.49
N ARG A 37 6.53 10.36 1.58
CA ARG A 37 6.36 11.81 1.55
C ARG A 37 7.57 12.49 2.16
N GLU A 38 8.11 13.44 1.42
CA GLU A 38 9.20 14.32 1.81
C GLU A 38 8.80 15.76 1.45
N ASN A 39 8.27 16.49 2.44
CA ASN A 39 7.72 17.84 2.29
C ASN A 39 6.59 17.89 1.26
N GLU A 40 6.81 18.62 0.15
CA GLU A 40 5.84 18.83 -0.92
C GLU A 40 5.98 17.79 -2.06
N ARG A 41 6.79 16.74 -1.84
CA ARG A 41 6.94 15.64 -2.78
C ARG A 41 6.43 14.33 -2.17
N ALA A 42 5.59 13.63 -2.92
CA ALA A 42 5.17 12.27 -2.62
C ALA A 42 5.59 11.33 -3.76
N ARG A 43 6.11 10.16 -3.40
CA ARG A 43 6.49 9.09 -4.33
C ARG A 43 5.83 7.78 -3.94
N LEU A 44 5.43 7.00 -4.94
CA LEU A 44 4.92 5.65 -4.77
C LEU A 44 5.93 4.67 -5.36
N LEU A 45 6.49 3.79 -4.54
CA LEU A 45 7.43 2.77 -4.97
C LEU A 45 6.81 1.38 -4.83
N SER A 46 6.91 0.55 -5.87
CA SER A 46 6.56 -0.86 -5.77
C SER A 46 7.52 -1.60 -4.83
N ARG A 47 7.19 -2.84 -4.48
CA ARG A 47 8.11 -3.77 -3.80
C ARG A 47 9.50 -3.88 -4.47
N SER A 48 9.57 -3.75 -5.80
CA SER A 48 10.83 -3.80 -6.57
C SER A 48 11.56 -2.45 -6.66
N GLY A 49 11.03 -1.39 -6.04
CA GLY A 49 11.55 -0.03 -6.10
C GLY A 49 11.18 0.76 -7.35
N THR A 50 10.26 0.27 -8.17
CA THR A 50 9.81 0.98 -9.38
C THR A 50 8.88 2.13 -8.98
N ASP A 51 9.14 3.33 -9.50
CA ASP A 51 8.27 4.49 -9.29
C ASP A 51 6.94 4.33 -10.06
N ARG A 52 5.83 4.31 -9.32
CA ARG A 52 4.45 4.20 -9.82
C ARG A 52 3.64 5.48 -9.63
N THR A 53 4.29 6.59 -9.24
CA THR A 53 3.61 7.86 -8.93
C THR A 53 2.79 8.38 -10.10
N LYS A 54 3.31 8.27 -11.33
CA LYS A 54 2.57 8.66 -12.56
C LYS A 54 1.35 7.80 -12.81
N ARG A 55 1.40 6.53 -12.40
CA ARG A 55 0.32 5.56 -12.61
C ARG A 55 -0.82 5.78 -11.61
N TYR A 56 -0.50 6.13 -10.37
CA TYR A 56 -1.48 6.33 -9.30
C TYR A 56 -1.40 7.74 -8.71
N PRO A 57 -1.68 8.78 -9.51
CA PRO A 57 -1.50 10.18 -9.09
C PRO A 57 -2.39 10.57 -7.92
N TRP A 58 -3.60 10.00 -7.83
CA TRP A 58 -4.55 10.28 -6.76
C TRP A 58 -4.03 9.90 -5.37
N ILE A 59 -3.31 8.78 -5.27
CA ILE A 59 -2.69 8.34 -4.01
C ILE A 59 -1.58 9.31 -3.60
N ALA A 60 -0.76 9.76 -4.55
CA ALA A 60 0.27 10.77 -4.28
C ALA A 60 -0.33 12.10 -3.81
N GLN A 61 -1.40 12.55 -4.45
CA GLN A 61 -2.13 13.76 -4.04
C GLN A 61 -2.75 13.61 -2.64
N ALA A 62 -3.34 12.46 -2.32
CA ALA A 62 -3.87 12.18 -0.99
C ALA A 62 -2.76 12.21 0.07
N ALA A 63 -1.59 11.65 -0.21
CA ALA A 63 -0.43 11.71 0.67
C ALA A 63 0.01 13.16 0.95
N LEU A 64 0.00 14.03 -0.07
CA LEU A 64 0.33 15.45 0.05
C LEU A 64 -0.69 16.26 0.86
N LYS A 65 -1.95 15.81 0.94
CA LYS A 65 -3.00 16.44 1.75
C LYS A 65 -2.90 16.12 3.26
N ASN A 66 -2.06 15.15 3.65
CA ASN A 66 -1.86 14.84 5.07
C ASN A 66 -1.21 16.03 5.81
N ARG A 67 -1.50 16.21 7.10
CA ARG A 67 -0.87 17.25 7.93
C ARG A 67 0.63 16.99 8.14
N GLN A 68 1.02 15.71 8.26
CA GLN A 68 2.41 15.32 8.40
C GLN A 68 3.14 15.45 7.07
N LYS A 69 4.25 16.21 7.06
CA LYS A 69 5.01 16.51 5.85
C LYS A 69 6.08 15.47 5.52
N ARG A 70 6.43 14.60 6.47
CA ARG A 70 7.46 13.57 6.28
C ARG A 70 7.01 12.26 6.90
N PHE A 71 6.82 11.24 6.07
CA PHE A 71 6.44 9.91 6.52
C PHE A 71 6.72 8.88 5.44
N VAL A 72 6.74 7.61 5.87
CA VAL A 72 6.67 6.45 4.98
C VAL A 72 5.54 5.56 5.42
N ILE A 73 4.75 5.09 4.45
CA ILE A 73 3.64 4.16 4.67
C ILE A 73 3.86 2.95 3.77
N ASP A 74 3.78 1.77 4.36
CA ASP A 74 3.67 0.50 3.64
C ASP A 74 2.20 0.10 3.53
N GLY A 75 1.77 -0.27 2.34
CA GLY A 75 0.38 -0.54 2.05
C GLY A 75 0.19 -1.29 0.74
N GLU A 76 -1.07 -1.52 0.42
CA GLU A 76 -1.52 -2.17 -0.80
C GLU A 76 -2.32 -1.17 -1.64
N ALA A 77 -1.88 -0.91 -2.87
CA ALA A 77 -2.69 -0.19 -3.85
C ALA A 77 -3.70 -1.17 -4.46
N VAL A 78 -4.98 -0.83 -4.40
CA VAL A 78 -6.11 -1.68 -4.80
C VAL A 78 -7.15 -0.89 -5.57
N ILE A 79 -7.87 -1.56 -6.46
CA ILE A 79 -9.16 -1.07 -6.96
C ILE A 79 -10.23 -1.78 -6.13
N LEU A 80 -11.20 -1.01 -5.62
CA LEU A 80 -12.31 -1.57 -4.84
C LEU A 80 -13.55 -1.64 -5.72
N GLY A 81 -14.20 -2.80 -5.74
CA GLY A 81 -15.54 -2.95 -6.27
C GLY A 81 -16.57 -2.21 -5.41
N VAL A 82 -17.82 -2.18 -5.90
CA VAL A 82 -18.95 -1.56 -5.18
C VAL A 82 -19.26 -2.24 -3.84
N ASP A 83 -18.84 -3.49 -3.69
CA ASP A 83 -18.92 -4.29 -2.46
C ASP A 83 -17.75 -4.04 -1.50
N GLY A 84 -16.78 -3.22 -1.88
CA GLY A 84 -15.58 -2.92 -1.11
C GLY A 84 -14.50 -4.00 -1.18
N LEU A 85 -14.68 -5.04 -1.99
CA LEU A 85 -13.66 -6.07 -2.22
C LEU A 85 -12.62 -5.60 -3.24
N SER A 86 -11.39 -6.08 -3.10
CA SER A 86 -10.32 -5.75 -4.05
C SER A 86 -10.53 -6.48 -5.38
N ASP A 87 -10.57 -5.74 -6.49
CA ASP A 87 -10.59 -6.28 -7.85
C ASP A 87 -9.17 -6.23 -8.45
N PHE A 88 -8.47 -7.36 -8.35
CA PHE A 88 -7.11 -7.48 -8.88
C PHE A 88 -7.07 -7.43 -10.42
N ASN A 89 -8.09 -7.95 -11.10
CA ASN A 89 -8.13 -7.98 -12.56
C ASN A 89 -8.29 -6.56 -13.11
N ALA A 90 -9.17 -5.75 -12.51
CA ALA A 90 -9.29 -4.34 -12.84
C ALA A 90 -7.95 -3.62 -12.68
N LEU A 91 -7.27 -3.81 -11.54
CA LEU A 91 -5.97 -3.22 -11.24
C LEU A 91 -4.86 -3.68 -12.21
N HIS A 92 -4.89 -4.95 -12.63
CA HIS A 92 -3.91 -5.50 -13.57
C HIS A 92 -4.18 -5.08 -15.02
N SER A 93 -5.43 -4.87 -15.40
CA SER A 93 -5.83 -4.57 -16.78
C SER A 93 -5.41 -3.18 -17.29
N HIS A 94 -4.96 -2.29 -16.40
CA HIS A 94 -4.63 -0.89 -16.68
C HIS A 94 -5.80 0.00 -17.16
N LYS A 95 -6.99 -0.56 -17.40
CA LYS A 95 -8.14 0.18 -17.95
C LYS A 95 -8.70 1.23 -16.99
N HIS A 96 -8.48 1.03 -15.70
CA HIS A 96 -9.06 1.82 -14.62
C HIS A 96 -8.00 2.61 -13.83
N ASP A 97 -6.79 2.81 -14.37
CA ASP A 97 -5.72 3.56 -13.67
C ASP A 97 -6.15 5.01 -13.31
N HIS A 98 -7.13 5.57 -14.03
CA HIS A 98 -7.73 6.88 -13.77
C HIS A 98 -8.87 6.85 -12.75
N GLU A 99 -9.50 5.68 -12.53
CA GLU A 99 -10.50 5.47 -11.50
C GLU A 99 -9.78 5.25 -10.17
N SER A 100 -9.85 6.27 -9.32
CA SER A 100 -9.10 6.41 -8.06
C SER A 100 -8.80 5.09 -7.34
N PRO A 101 -7.60 4.50 -7.54
CA PRO A 101 -7.21 3.34 -6.76
C PRO A 101 -7.10 3.79 -5.29
N ALA A 102 -7.66 2.99 -4.40
CA ALA A 102 -7.55 3.20 -2.98
C ALA A 102 -6.23 2.62 -2.47
N LEU A 103 -5.65 3.25 -1.45
CA LEU A 103 -4.57 2.63 -0.69
C LEU A 103 -5.14 2.04 0.59
N ARG A 104 -4.84 0.76 0.84
CA ARG A 104 -5.06 0.11 2.13
C ARG A 104 -3.73 0.02 2.87
N VAL A 105 -3.62 0.74 3.98
CA VAL A 105 -2.40 0.78 4.80
C VAL A 105 -2.25 -0.53 5.56
N ARG A 106 -1.03 -1.06 5.63
CA ARG A 106 -0.69 -2.17 6.53
C ARG A 106 -0.20 -1.57 7.85
N HIS A 107 -0.77 -1.98 8.98
CA HIS A 107 -0.22 -1.65 10.28
C HIS A 107 0.81 -2.73 10.64
N SER A 108 2.09 -2.38 10.54
CA SER A 108 3.14 -3.14 11.20
C SER A 108 3.35 -2.55 12.58
N ARG A 109 3.19 -3.35 13.64
CA ARG A 109 3.96 -3.10 14.86
C ARG A 109 5.26 -3.87 14.70
N ASP A 110 6.35 -3.14 14.62
CA ASP A 110 7.65 -3.74 14.90
C ASP A 110 7.65 -4.04 16.41
N GLY A 111 7.50 -5.33 16.73
CA GLY A 111 7.60 -5.88 18.07
C GLY A 111 8.89 -6.68 18.16
N GLN A 112 9.91 -6.05 18.75
CA GLN A 112 11.31 -6.46 18.93
C GLN A 112 12.22 -6.45 17.71
#